data_AF-A0A495ZBG6-F1
#
_entry.id   AF-A0A495ZBG6-F1
#
_cell.length_a   1.000
_cell.length_b   1.000
_cell.length_c   1.000
_cell.angle_alpha   90.00
_cell.angle_beta   90.00
_cell.angle_gamma   90.00
#
_symmetry.space_group_name_H-M   'P 1'
#
loop_
_entity.id
_entity.type
_entity.pdbx_description
1 polymer ?
#
loop_
_entity_poly.entity_id
_entity_poly.type
_entity_poly.pdbx_seq_one_letter_code
_entity_poly.pdbx_strand_id
1 'polypeptide(L)'
;MRFLLTLLILLLSVTFCFAQEANNKTISTESEHAVRLISPAGTMVRSTVFPGWGQFHSRNYFRGSLILLGIGSSAVGAFLAHQSFTTEYNNYITTASFDPDDATLFASYDKANQKYKLRMFFIYTGIGLWAYSIIDSYVSANFYNATSQIRSVQEDAQQIENLGLQVGITPSRLYLGVVKTF
;
A
#
# COMPACT_ATOMS: atom_id res chain seq x y z
N MET A 1 0.57 -15.11 23.49
CA MET A 1 1.35 -13.86 23.32
C MET A 1 2.65 -14.04 22.54
N ARG A 2 3.47 -15.07 22.83
CA ARG A 2 4.76 -15.30 22.13
C ARG A 2 4.64 -15.45 20.60
N PHE A 3 3.61 -16.15 20.13
CA PHE A 3 3.37 -16.38 18.69
C PHE A 3 2.99 -15.11 17.90
N LEU A 4 2.30 -14.18 18.57
CA LEU A 4 1.86 -12.91 17.96
C LEU A 4 3.04 -11.94 17.85
N LEU A 5 3.95 -11.96 18.83
CA LEU A 5 5.19 -11.21 18.80
C LEU A 5 6.12 -11.69 17.68
N THR A 6 6.28 -13.01 17.50
CA THR A 6 7.11 -13.57 16.42
C THR A 6 6.53 -13.27 15.04
N LEU A 7 5.20 -13.30 14.88
CA LEU A 7 4.54 -12.93 13.62
C LEU A 7 4.71 -11.45 13.30
N LEU A 8 4.59 -10.57 14.31
CA LEU A 8 4.80 -9.13 14.17
C LEU A 8 6.25 -8.79 13.79
N ILE A 9 7.23 -9.46 14.42
CA ILE A 9 8.66 -9.29 14.10
C ILE A 9 8.97 -9.79 12.69
N LEU A 10 8.35 -10.90 12.25
CA LEU A 10 8.49 -11.42 10.88
C LEU A 10 7.87 -10.47 9.84
N LEU A 11 6.72 -9.85 10.15
CA LEU A 11 6.08 -8.86 9.28
C LEU A 11 6.91 -7.57 9.18
N LEU A 12 7.54 -7.14 10.28
CA LEU A 12 8.45 -5.99 10.30
C LEU A 12 9.74 -6.24 9.53
N SER A 13 10.34 -7.43 9.64
CA SER A 13 11.60 -7.75 8.93
C SER A 13 11.43 -7.80 7.40
N VAL A 14 10.27 -8.21 6.91
CA VAL A 14 9.96 -8.21 5.47
C VAL A 14 9.95 -6.78 4.90
N THR A 15 9.48 -5.78 5.66
CA THR A 15 9.48 -4.37 5.18
C THR A 15 10.87 -3.77 5.05
N PHE A 16 11.81 -4.16 5.92
CA PHE A 16 13.19 -3.68 5.86
C PHE A 16 13.92 -4.19 4.62
N CYS A 17 13.65 -5.44 4.21
CA CYS A 17 14.29 -6.04 3.04
C CYS A 17 13.90 -5.32 1.74
N PHE A 18 12.62 -4.96 1.58
CA PHE A 18 12.14 -4.27 0.37
C PHE A 18 12.49 -2.77 0.31
N ALA A 19 12.70 -2.12 1.47
CA ALA A 19 13.18 -0.72 1.50
C ALA A 19 14.64 -0.60 1.05
N GLN A 20 15.45 -1.64 1.29
CA GLN A 20 16.87 -1.64 0.95
C GLN A 20 17.11 -1.77 -0.57
N GLU A 21 16.20 -2.41 -1.31
CA GLU A 21 16.31 -2.58 -2.76
C GLU A 21 16.00 -1.29 -3.56
N ALA A 22 15.26 -0.34 -2.98
CA ALA A 22 15.05 0.97 -3.59
C ALA A 22 16.34 1.85 -3.63
N ASN A 23 17.36 1.50 -2.84
CA ASN A 23 18.60 2.27 -2.73
C ASN A 23 19.75 1.69 -3.58
N ASN A 24 19.60 0.49 -4.16
CA ASN A 24 20.65 -0.10 -4.98
C ASN A 24 20.44 0.24 -6.45
N LYS A 25 20.95 1.41 -6.84
CA LYS A 25 20.87 1.96 -8.20
C LYS A 25 21.78 1.14 -9.13
N THR A 26 21.22 0.15 -9.83
CA THR A 26 21.93 -0.57 -10.89
C THR A 26 22.23 0.38 -12.05
N ILE A 27 23.52 0.67 -12.22
CA ILE A 27 24.12 1.11 -13.48
C ILE A 27 24.16 -0.11 -14.40
N SER A 28 23.39 -0.11 -15.49
CA SER A 28 23.80 -0.75 -16.74
C SER A 28 22.88 -0.46 -17.92
N THR A 29 23.56 -0.11 -19.01
CA THR A 29 23.29 -0.33 -20.45
C THR A 29 22.23 0.52 -21.16
N GLU A 30 22.76 1.33 -22.08
CA GLU A 30 22.12 2.01 -23.19
C GLU A 30 21.06 1.15 -23.89
N SER A 31 19.82 1.62 -23.85
CA SER A 31 18.84 1.43 -24.92
C SER A 31 18.02 2.71 -25.00
N GLU A 32 17.72 3.15 -26.21
CA GLU A 32 17.02 4.39 -26.56
C GLU A 32 16.06 4.88 -25.47
N HIS A 33 16.26 6.13 -25.05
CA HIS A 33 15.67 6.78 -23.86
C HIS A 33 14.15 7.04 -23.99
N ALA A 34 13.36 6.01 -24.27
CA ALA A 34 11.91 6.10 -24.24
C ALA A 34 11.44 6.07 -22.78
N VAL A 35 10.92 7.20 -22.29
CA VAL A 35 10.30 7.29 -20.97
C VAL A 35 9.18 6.26 -20.87
N ARG A 36 9.38 5.21 -20.06
CA ARG A 36 8.38 4.17 -19.87
C ARG A 36 7.28 4.65 -18.93
N LEU A 37 6.19 5.15 -19.51
CA LEU A 37 4.99 5.52 -18.77
C LEU A 37 4.15 4.27 -18.44
N ILE A 38 3.41 4.34 -17.35
CA ILE A 38 2.47 3.29 -16.93
C ILE A 38 1.04 3.78 -17.05
N SER A 39 0.12 2.89 -17.39
CA SER A 39 -1.32 3.21 -17.45
C SER A 39 -1.91 3.29 -16.04
N PRO A 40 -2.43 4.45 -15.58
CA PRO A 40 -3.03 4.57 -14.26
C PRO A 40 -4.26 3.68 -14.07
N ALA A 41 -5.11 3.58 -15.10
CA ALA A 41 -6.25 2.67 -15.09
C ALA A 41 -5.81 1.19 -15.01
N GLY A 42 -4.77 0.82 -15.78
CA GLY A 42 -4.21 -0.53 -15.69
C GLY A 42 -3.62 -0.85 -14.32
N THR A 43 -3.08 0.16 -13.62
CA THR A 43 -2.59 0.02 -12.25
C THR A 43 -3.75 -0.19 -11.25
N MET A 44 -4.87 0.54 -11.39
CA MET A 44 -6.07 0.33 -10.57
C MET A 44 -6.66 -1.07 -10.69
N VAL A 45 -6.75 -1.59 -11.92
CA VAL A 45 -7.30 -2.93 -12.18
C VAL A 45 -6.48 -3.98 -11.43
N ARG A 46 -5.15 -3.84 -11.41
CA ARG A 46 -4.26 -4.74 -10.65
C ARG A 46 -4.54 -4.67 -9.15
N SER A 47 -4.68 -3.47 -8.58
CA SER A 47 -5.04 -3.30 -7.16
C SER A 47 -6.44 -3.82 -6.82
N THR A 48 -7.35 -3.85 -7.79
CA THR A 48 -8.70 -4.43 -7.61
C THR A 48 -8.60 -5.96 -7.46
N VAL A 49 -7.80 -6.61 -8.30
CA VAL A 49 -7.59 -8.07 -8.23
C VAL A 49 -6.82 -8.46 -6.96
N PHE A 50 -5.74 -7.73 -6.66
CA PHE A 50 -4.94 -7.99 -5.48
C PHE A 50 -4.53 -6.65 -4.84
N PRO A 51 -4.96 -6.37 -3.59
CA PRO A 51 -4.68 -5.08 -2.97
C PRO A 51 -3.18 -4.82 -2.87
N GLY A 52 -2.77 -3.59 -3.16
CA GLY A 52 -1.37 -3.22 -3.14
C GLY A 52 -0.62 -3.50 -4.45
N TRP A 53 -1.12 -4.37 -5.35
CA TRP A 53 -0.40 -4.75 -6.57
C TRP A 53 -0.15 -3.55 -7.49
N GLY A 54 -1.11 -2.64 -7.62
CA GLY A 54 -0.92 -1.43 -8.40
C GLY A 54 0.23 -0.56 -7.86
N GLN A 55 0.40 -0.47 -6.54
CA GLN A 55 1.51 0.26 -5.93
C GLN A 55 2.87 -0.37 -6.27
N PHE A 56 2.96 -1.71 -6.29
CA PHE A 56 4.17 -2.41 -6.76
C PHE A 56 4.44 -2.13 -8.23
N HIS A 57 3.40 -2.11 -9.08
CA HIS A 57 3.53 -1.78 -10.50
C HIS A 57 4.01 -0.33 -10.73
N SER A 58 3.58 0.63 -9.90
CA SER A 58 4.06 2.01 -9.94
C SER A 58 5.38 2.25 -9.21
N ARG A 59 6.12 1.19 -8.85
CA ARG A 59 7.38 1.23 -8.08
C ARG A 59 7.28 1.93 -6.73
N ASN A 60 6.09 1.95 -6.14
CA ASN A 60 5.83 2.51 -4.82
C ASN A 60 5.70 1.38 -3.78
N TYR A 61 6.80 0.64 -3.60
CA TYR A 61 6.84 -0.58 -2.80
C TYR A 61 6.50 -0.37 -1.33
N PHE A 62 6.86 0.79 -0.78
CA PHE A 62 6.56 1.14 0.60
C PHE A 62 5.05 1.22 0.84
N ARG A 63 4.31 1.96 -0.02
CA ARG A 63 2.85 2.03 0.08
C ARG A 63 2.18 0.68 -0.16
N GLY A 64 2.66 -0.07 -1.16
CA GLY A 64 2.16 -1.43 -1.43
C GLY A 64 2.32 -2.36 -0.22
N SER A 65 3.48 -2.31 0.43
CA SER A 65 3.77 -3.10 1.63
C SER A 65 2.87 -2.71 2.81
N LEU A 66 2.68 -1.41 3.06
CA LEU A 66 1.78 -0.94 4.12
C LEU A 66 0.32 -1.39 3.90
N ILE A 67 -0.17 -1.36 2.67
CA ILE A 67 -1.52 -1.83 2.32
C ILE A 67 -1.64 -3.33 2.60
N LEU A 68 -0.67 -4.13 2.14
CA LEU A 68 -0.65 -5.57 2.38
C LEU A 68 -0.59 -5.89 3.88
N LEU A 69 0.25 -5.19 4.63
CA LEU A 69 0.33 -5.33 6.09
C LEU A 69 -1.00 -4.97 6.76
N GLY A 70 -1.63 -3.89 6.35
CA GLY A 70 -2.91 -3.44 6.92
C GLY A 70 -4.04 -4.44 6.67
N ILE A 71 -4.13 -4.96 5.44
CA ILE A 71 -5.14 -5.96 5.07
C ILE A 71 -4.84 -7.30 5.74
N GLY A 72 -3.58 -7.73 5.77
CA GLY A 72 -3.15 -8.94 6.46
C GLY A 72 -3.45 -8.88 7.96
N SER A 73 -3.15 -7.76 8.61
CA SER A 73 -3.46 -7.52 10.03
C SER A 73 -4.98 -7.51 10.27
N SER A 74 -5.74 -6.92 9.36
CA SER A 74 -7.21 -6.93 9.43
C SER A 74 -7.78 -8.34 9.28
N ALA A 75 -7.26 -9.16 8.36
CA ALA A 75 -7.66 -10.54 8.19
C ALA A 75 -7.36 -11.40 9.43
N VAL A 76 -6.14 -11.29 9.98
CA VAL A 76 -5.75 -11.97 11.22
C VAL A 76 -6.62 -11.51 12.39
N GLY A 77 -6.86 -10.20 12.53
CA GLY A 77 -7.74 -9.64 13.56
C GLY A 77 -9.17 -10.15 13.46
N ALA A 78 -9.73 -10.20 12.25
CA ALA A 78 -11.06 -10.74 11.99
C ALA A 78 -11.15 -12.23 12.35
N PHE A 79 -10.12 -13.02 12.02
CA PHE A 79 -10.06 -14.45 12.34
C PHE A 79 -10.02 -14.70 13.87
N LEU A 80 -9.15 -14.00 14.59
CA LEU A 80 -9.05 -14.12 16.05
C LEU A 80 -10.33 -13.65 16.76
N ALA A 81 -10.92 -12.56 16.27
CA ALA A 81 -12.19 -12.06 16.78
C ALA A 81 -13.34 -13.04 16.48
N HIS A 82 -13.31 -13.71 15.32
CA HIS A 82 -14.29 -14.74 14.98
C HIS A 82 -14.19 -15.96 15.91
N GLN A 83 -12.98 -16.47 16.18
CA GLN A 83 -12.81 -17.56 17.14
C GLN A 83 -13.35 -17.18 18.52
N SER A 84 -13.02 -15.99 19.00
CA SER A 84 -13.51 -15.48 20.28
C SER A 84 -15.03 -15.33 20.30
N PHE A 85 -15.61 -14.81 19.22
CA PHE A 85 -17.06 -14.69 19.06
C PHE A 85 -17.74 -16.05 19.14
N THR A 86 -17.25 -17.05 18.42
CA THR A 86 -17.86 -18.39 18.39
C THR A 86 -17.86 -19.03 19.78
N THR A 87 -16.79 -18.89 20.56
CA THR A 87 -16.74 -19.40 21.94
C THR A 87 -17.79 -18.75 22.83
N GLU A 88 -17.83 -17.41 22.86
CA GLU A 88 -18.79 -16.69 23.72
C GLU A 88 -20.24 -16.90 23.26
N TYR A 89 -20.47 -16.97 21.95
CA TYR A 89 -21.80 -17.20 21.39
C TYR A 89 -22.31 -18.61 21.70
N ASN A 90 -21.44 -19.63 21.64
CA ASN A 90 -21.81 -20.99 22.02
C ASN A 90 -22.15 -21.09 23.51
N ASN A 91 -21.40 -20.39 24.37
CA ASN A 91 -21.71 -20.30 25.80
C ASN A 91 -23.08 -19.65 26.02
N TYR A 92 -23.35 -18.52 25.37
CA TYR A 92 -24.65 -17.84 25.40
C TYR A 92 -25.79 -18.78 24.99
N ILE A 93 -25.69 -19.44 23.84
CA ILE A 93 -26.74 -20.35 23.34
C ILE A 93 -26.94 -21.52 24.29
N THR A 94 -25.87 -22.05 24.88
CA THR A 94 -25.96 -23.13 25.86
C THR A 94 -26.75 -22.67 27.09
N THR A 95 -26.38 -21.54 27.71
CA THR A 95 -27.12 -20.98 28.85
C THR A 95 -28.58 -20.71 28.48
N ALA A 96 -28.84 -20.04 27.36
CA ALA A 96 -30.18 -19.72 26.89
C ALA A 96 -31.08 -20.96 26.70
N SER A 97 -30.48 -22.10 26.33
CA SER A 97 -31.21 -23.33 26.06
C SER A 97 -31.54 -24.14 27.33
N PHE A 98 -30.69 -24.06 28.35
CA PHE A 98 -30.86 -24.82 29.60
C PHE A 98 -31.53 -24.02 30.71
N ASP A 99 -31.24 -22.72 30.79
CA ASP A 99 -31.79 -21.82 31.81
C ASP A 99 -32.09 -20.43 31.21
N PRO A 100 -33.26 -20.26 30.58
CA PRO A 100 -33.62 -19.02 29.90
C PRO A 100 -33.86 -17.84 30.85
N ASP A 101 -34.10 -18.09 32.14
CA ASP A 101 -34.35 -17.07 33.16
C ASP A 101 -33.08 -16.70 33.96
N ASP A 102 -31.92 -17.24 33.56
CA ASP A 102 -30.63 -16.95 34.18
C ASP A 102 -30.28 -15.45 34.10
N ALA A 103 -30.04 -14.83 35.26
CA ALA A 103 -29.75 -13.39 35.36
C ALA A 103 -28.46 -12.96 34.63
N THR A 104 -27.56 -13.89 34.32
CA THR A 104 -26.30 -13.67 33.59
C THR A 104 -26.47 -13.77 32.07
N LEU A 105 -27.63 -14.21 31.57
CA LEU A 105 -27.88 -14.39 30.14
C LEU A 105 -27.62 -13.13 29.32
N PHE A 106 -28.10 -11.97 29.81
CA PHE A 106 -27.87 -10.68 29.17
C PHE A 106 -26.37 -10.32 29.10
N ALA A 107 -25.60 -10.61 30.15
CA ALA A 107 -24.17 -10.34 30.17
C ALA A 107 -23.42 -11.26 29.19
N SER A 108 -23.84 -12.52 29.09
CA SER A 108 -23.29 -13.49 28.12
C SER A 108 -23.55 -13.06 26.67
N TYR A 109 -24.78 -12.62 26.38
CA TYR A 109 -25.14 -12.05 25.09
C TYR A 109 -24.30 -10.80 24.76
N ASP A 110 -24.18 -9.86 25.69
CA ASP A 110 -23.43 -8.62 25.44
C ASP A 110 -21.96 -8.92 25.16
N LYS A 111 -21.36 -9.86 25.90
CA LYS A 111 -19.99 -10.32 25.66
C LYS A 111 -19.82 -10.90 24.26
N ALA A 112 -20.73 -11.76 23.80
CA ALA A 112 -20.71 -12.28 22.43
C ALA A 112 -20.88 -11.17 21.39
N ASN A 113 -21.81 -10.23 21.62
CA ASN A 113 -22.07 -9.09 20.74
C ASN A 113 -20.84 -8.16 20.62
N GLN A 114 -20.10 -7.93 21.71
CA GLN A 114 -18.85 -7.17 21.66
C GLN A 114 -17.80 -7.84 20.76
N LYS A 115 -17.64 -9.17 20.85
CA LYS A 115 -16.73 -9.92 19.95
C LYS A 115 -17.19 -9.89 18.50
N TYR A 116 -18.50 -9.94 18.26
CA TYR A 116 -19.07 -9.76 16.93
C TYR A 116 -18.72 -8.38 16.35
N LYS A 117 -18.94 -7.29 17.10
CA LYS A 117 -18.59 -5.93 16.68
C LYS A 117 -17.10 -5.79 16.36
N LEU A 118 -16.24 -6.39 17.18
CA LEU A 118 -14.80 -6.38 16.95
C LEU A 118 -14.41 -7.13 15.66
N ARG A 119 -15.02 -8.29 15.39
CA ARG A 119 -14.84 -9.00 14.12
C ARG A 119 -15.26 -8.13 12.94
N MET A 120 -16.43 -7.50 13.02
CA MET A 120 -16.94 -6.64 11.94
C MET A 120 -16.05 -5.42 11.72
N PHE A 121 -15.52 -4.82 12.79
CA PHE A 121 -14.55 -3.74 12.70
C PHE A 121 -13.34 -4.13 11.83
N PHE A 122 -12.73 -5.29 12.08
CA PHE A 122 -11.60 -5.76 11.28
C PHE A 122 -11.98 -6.06 9.82
N ILE A 123 -13.14 -6.68 9.57
CA ILE A 123 -13.63 -6.94 8.21
C ILE A 123 -13.81 -5.62 7.44
N TYR A 124 -14.50 -4.64 8.03
CA TYR A 124 -14.73 -3.36 7.38
C TYR A 124 -13.46 -2.55 7.21
N THR A 125 -12.52 -2.65 8.14
CA THR A 125 -11.18 -2.05 7.99
C THR A 125 -10.44 -2.67 6.81
N GLY A 126 -10.45 -3.99 6.67
CA GLY A 126 -9.85 -4.69 5.53
C GLY A 126 -10.47 -4.27 4.19
N ILE A 127 -11.80 -4.17 4.12
CA ILE A 127 -12.53 -3.68 2.93
C ILE A 127 -12.16 -2.22 2.63
N GLY A 128 -12.12 -1.37 3.65
CA GLY A 128 -11.75 0.04 3.50
C GLY A 128 -10.32 0.21 2.98
N LEU A 129 -9.36 -0.56 3.50
CA LEU A 129 -7.98 -0.57 3.01
C LEU A 129 -7.87 -1.12 1.59
N TRP A 130 -8.65 -2.14 1.24
CA TRP A 130 -8.71 -2.64 -0.13
C TRP A 130 -9.23 -1.57 -1.09
N ALA A 131 -10.34 -0.91 -0.77
CA ALA A 131 -10.88 0.19 -1.58
C ALA A 131 -9.90 1.37 -1.69
N TYR A 132 -9.28 1.75 -0.57
CA TYR A 132 -8.23 2.78 -0.55
C TYR A 132 -7.06 2.40 -1.46
N SER A 133 -6.65 1.13 -1.48
CA SER A 133 -5.54 0.67 -2.32
C SER A 133 -5.80 0.86 -3.82
N ILE A 134 -7.05 0.78 -4.27
CA ILE A 134 -7.41 1.00 -5.67
C ILE A 134 -7.17 2.47 -6.02
N ILE A 135 -7.66 3.38 -5.19
CA ILE A 135 -7.52 4.83 -5.40
C ILE A 135 -6.05 5.26 -5.31
N ASP A 136 -5.33 4.84 -4.26
CA ASP A 136 -3.92 5.20 -4.08
C ASP A 136 -3.04 4.67 -5.22
N SER A 137 -3.42 3.55 -5.85
CA SER A 137 -2.67 3.00 -6.98
C SER A 137 -2.79 3.84 -8.25
N TYR A 138 -3.97 4.43 -8.51
CA TYR A 138 -4.17 5.40 -9.58
C TYR A 138 -3.29 6.64 -9.39
N VAL A 139 -3.34 7.18 -8.17
CA VAL A 139 -2.57 8.37 -7.78
C VAL A 139 -1.07 8.10 -7.88
N SER A 140 -0.62 6.94 -7.39
CA SER A 140 0.78 6.53 -7.48
C SER A 140 1.26 6.39 -8.93
N ALA A 141 0.41 5.89 -9.82
CA ALA A 141 0.75 5.80 -11.25
C ALA A 141 0.89 7.18 -11.91
N ASN A 142 0.02 8.13 -11.58
CA ASN A 142 0.13 9.51 -12.07
C ASN A 142 1.41 10.19 -11.57
N PHE A 143 1.75 10.03 -10.28
CA PHE A 143 3.00 10.56 -9.74
C PHE A 143 4.24 9.93 -10.38
N TYR A 144 4.20 8.62 -10.64
CA TYR A 144 5.29 7.93 -11.34
C TYR A 144 5.49 8.51 -12.74
N ASN A 145 4.40 8.70 -13.50
CA ASN A 145 4.46 9.27 -14.84
C ASN A 145 5.00 10.71 -14.83
N ALA A 146 4.50 11.57 -13.93
CA ALA A 146 4.97 12.95 -13.80
C ALA A 146 6.46 13.02 -13.44
N THR A 147 6.89 12.22 -12.47
CA THR A 147 8.30 12.17 -12.04
C THR A 147 9.21 11.66 -13.16
N SER A 148 8.75 10.67 -13.94
CA SER A 148 9.52 10.11 -15.05
C SER A 148 9.70 11.11 -16.19
N GLN A 149 8.68 11.92 -16.49
CA GLN A 149 8.78 13.00 -17.48
C GLN A 149 9.68 14.15 -17.02
N ILE A 150 9.58 14.56 -15.75
CA ILE A 150 10.47 15.60 -15.20
C ILE A 150 11.93 15.14 -15.26
N ARG A 151 12.19 13.88 -14.91
CA ARG A 151 13.53 13.30 -14.97
C ARG A 151 14.09 13.29 -16.39
N SER A 152 13.30 12.90 -17.39
CA SER A 152 13.77 12.91 -18.79
C SER A 152 14.09 14.32 -19.28
N VAL A 153 13.24 15.31 -18.98
CA VAL A 153 13.50 16.71 -19.35
C VAL A 153 14.79 17.23 -18.68
N GLN A 154 15.04 16.85 -17.43
CA GLN A 154 16.27 17.23 -16.73
C GLN A 154 17.51 16.55 -17.32
N GLU A 155 17.40 15.27 -17.68
CA GLU A 155 18.47 14.53 -18.36
C GLU A 155 18.77 15.13 -19.74
N ASP A 156 17.76 15.47 -20.53
CA ASP A 156 17.90 16.13 -21.83
C ASP A 156 18.56 17.51 -21.68
N ALA A 157 18.14 18.31 -20.70
CA ALA A 157 18.76 19.62 -20.42
C ALA A 157 20.24 19.49 -20.05
N GLN A 158 20.59 18.47 -19.25
CA GLN A 158 21.97 18.20 -18.86
C GLN A 158 22.83 17.71 -20.05
N GLN A 159 22.25 16.93 -20.96
CA GLN A 159 22.93 16.53 -22.20
C GLN A 159 23.19 17.75 -23.11
N ILE A 160 22.22 18.66 -23.24
CA ILE A 160 22.38 19.89 -24.02
C ILE A 160 23.48 20.79 -23.42
N GLU A 161 23.52 20.91 -22.09
CA GLU A 161 24.60 21.61 -21.38
C GLU A 161 25.98 21.03 -21.67
N ASN A 162 26.10 19.69 -21.67
CA ASN A 162 27.35 19.00 -22.01
C ASN A 162 27.79 19.24 -23.47
N LEU A 163 26.85 19.51 -24.39
CA LEU A 163 27.14 19.91 -25.77
C LEU A 163 27.59 21.38 -25.90
N GLY A 164 27.74 22.11 -24.79
CA GLY A 164 28.15 23.51 -24.76
C GLY A 164 27.01 24.50 -24.99
N LEU A 165 25.76 24.03 -24.89
CA LEU A 165 24.54 24.84 -25.04
C LEU A 165 23.83 24.93 -23.68
N GLN A 166 23.65 26.13 -23.13
CA GLN A 166 22.77 26.32 -21.97
C GLN A 166 21.33 26.50 -22.43
N VAL A 167 20.43 25.74 -21.81
CA VAL A 167 18.98 25.93 -21.92
C VAL A 167 18.46 26.33 -20.55
N GLY A 168 17.94 27.55 -20.44
CA GLY A 168 17.34 28.05 -19.20
C GLY A 168 15.84 28.25 -19.37
N ILE A 169 15.07 27.84 -18.37
CA ILE A 169 13.62 27.99 -18.34
C ILE A 169 13.26 28.92 -17.17
N THR A 170 12.68 30.07 -17.48
CA THR A 170 12.06 31.01 -16.52
C THR A 170 10.54 30.99 -16.78
N PRO A 171 9.66 31.22 -15.79
CA PRO A 171 8.20 31.19 -15.97
C PRO A 171 7.67 31.99 -17.18
N SER A 172 8.40 33.01 -17.63
CA SER A 172 8.03 33.87 -18.75
C SER A 172 8.81 33.65 -20.05
N ARG A 173 9.94 32.92 -20.06
CA ARG A 173 10.86 32.82 -21.22
C ARG A 173 11.67 31.53 -21.23
N LEU A 174 11.84 30.96 -22.43
CA LEU A 174 12.83 29.91 -22.72
C LEU A 174 13.97 30.57 -23.49
N TYR A 175 15.21 30.38 -23.04
CA TYR A 175 16.40 30.91 -23.73
C TYR A 175 17.43 29.81 -23.97
N LEU A 176 18.12 29.95 -25.10
CA LEU A 176 19.12 29.01 -25.60
C LEU A 176 20.40 29.81 -25.88
N GLY A 177 21.50 29.47 -25.21
CA GLY A 177 22.78 30.18 -25.31
C GLY A 177 23.94 29.22 -25.53
N VAL A 178 24.94 29.61 -26.30
CA VAL A 178 26.19 28.85 -26.46
C VAL A 178 27.16 29.31 -25.37
N VAL A 179 27.63 28.39 -24.53
CA VAL A 179 28.55 28.70 -23.42
C VAL A 179 30.01 28.43 -23.82
N LYS A 180 30.25 27.52 -24.76
CA LYS A 180 31.60 27.14 -25.18
C LYS A 180 31.99 27.85 -26.49
N THR A 181 32.78 28.91 -26.38
CA THR A 181 33.62 29.40 -27.47
C THR A 181 34.89 28.55 -27.52
N PHE A 182 35.22 28.01 -28.70
CA PHE A 182 36.47 27.31 -28.98
C PHE A 182 37.70 28.16 -28.66
#